data_AF-A0A7K4IGR5-F1
#
_entry.id   AF-A0A7K4IGR5-F1
#
_cell.length_a   1.000
_cell.length_b   1.000
_cell.length_c   1.000
_cell.angle_alpha   90.00
_cell.angle_beta   90.00
_cell.angle_gamma   90.00
#
_symmetry.space_group_name_H-M   'P 1'
#
loop_
_entity.id
_entity.type
_entity.pdbx_description
1 polymer ?
#
loop_
_entity_poly.entity_id
_entity_poly.type
_entity_poly.pdbx_seq_one_letter_code
_entity_poly.pdbx_strand_id
1 'polypeptide(L)'
;MNEQVELSYKWTTINGQPVYAPSEIVDHLSERRKRPSLVIQQGRPVAIGISLSRPTGSELQAQGYFLLAEIGKPSQMPPENFPQTAEEIAAVVLRVTALVGRRDVYVALSCPTVVAFMIASLIGSTRHFRILHYENGKYTALPDYKPSRFKESLKKPS
;
A
#
# COMPACT_ATOMS: atom_id res chain seq x y z
N MET A 1 -12.08 -15.81 24.67
CA MET A 1 -13.09 -15.75 23.59
C MET A 1 -12.66 -14.60 22.69
N ASN A 2 -11.97 -14.86 21.58
CA ASN A 2 -11.53 -13.80 20.66
C ASN A 2 -12.71 -13.46 19.76
N GLU A 3 -13.43 -12.38 20.06
CA GLU A 3 -14.40 -11.82 19.12
C GLU A 3 -13.65 -11.43 17.83
N GLN A 4 -13.91 -12.18 16.75
CA GLN A 4 -13.57 -11.72 15.42
C GLN A 4 -14.48 -10.54 15.12
N VAL A 5 -13.99 -9.32 15.35
CA VAL A 5 -14.65 -8.11 14.88
C VAL A 5 -14.63 -8.15 13.35
N GLU A 6 -15.79 -8.39 12.75
CA GLU A 6 -15.96 -8.32 11.30
C GLU A 6 -15.89 -6.85 10.89
N LEU A 7 -14.77 -6.47 10.27
CA LEU A 7 -14.57 -5.09 9.81
C LEU A 7 -15.42 -4.86 8.56
N SER A 8 -16.29 -3.85 8.60
CA SER A 8 -16.95 -3.36 7.39
C SER A 8 -15.98 -2.49 6.59
N TYR A 9 -15.92 -2.71 5.29
CA TYR A 9 -15.12 -1.90 4.36
C TYR A 9 -16.05 -1.08 3.48
N LYS A 10 -15.63 0.14 3.13
CA LYS A 10 -16.39 1.02 2.24
C LYS A 10 -15.48 1.81 1.31
N TRP A 11 -16.06 2.24 0.20
CA TRP A 11 -15.42 3.15 -0.75
C TRP A 11 -15.61 4.60 -0.31
N THR A 12 -14.59 5.41 -0.55
CA THR A 12 -14.60 6.86 -0.43
C THR A 12 -13.67 7.48 -1.48
N THR A 13 -13.58 8.82 -1.51
CA THR A 13 -12.58 9.54 -2.30
C THR A 13 -11.74 10.39 -1.37
N ILE A 14 -10.41 10.18 -1.38
CA ILE A 14 -9.44 10.97 -0.60
C ILE A 14 -8.42 11.55 -1.56
N ASN A 15 -8.25 12.88 -1.56
CA ASN A 15 -7.33 13.59 -2.45
C ASN A 15 -7.53 13.19 -3.93
N GLY A 16 -8.77 13.13 -4.41
CA GLY A 16 -9.06 12.74 -5.80
C GLY A 16 -8.98 11.24 -6.09
N GLN A 17 -8.44 10.43 -5.17
CA GLN A 17 -8.27 8.99 -5.38
C GLN A 17 -9.40 8.18 -4.73
N PRO A 18 -9.98 7.20 -5.42
CA PRO A 18 -10.90 6.26 -4.81
C PRO A 18 -10.13 5.39 -3.81
N VAL A 19 -10.67 5.24 -2.59
CA VAL A 19 -10.06 4.45 -1.52
C VAL A 19 -11.09 3.48 -0.96
N TYR A 20 -10.76 2.20 -0.92
CA TYR A 20 -11.50 1.16 -0.24
C TYR A 20 -10.77 0.75 1.03
N ALA A 21 -11.39 0.97 2.19
CA ALA A 21 -10.74 0.74 3.49
C ALA A 21 -11.79 0.39 4.55
N PRO A 22 -11.37 -0.15 5.73
CA PRO A 22 -12.23 -0.29 6.89
C PRO A 22 -12.95 1.03 7.20
N SER A 23 -14.22 0.97 7.57
CA SER A 23 -15.07 2.14 7.77
C SER A 23 -14.48 3.16 8.74
N GLU A 24 -13.85 2.71 9.83
CA GLU A 24 -13.16 3.60 10.78
C GLU A 24 -11.97 4.36 10.18
N ILE A 25 -11.22 3.72 9.27
CA ILE A 25 -10.12 4.39 8.54
C ILE A 25 -10.71 5.45 7.63
N VAL A 26 -11.76 5.13 6.89
CA VAL A 26 -12.44 6.08 6.01
C VAL A 26 -12.96 7.28 6.81
N ASP A 27 -13.65 7.06 7.92
CA ASP A 27 -14.21 8.14 8.75
C ASP A 27 -13.10 9.03 9.32
N HIS A 28 -11.99 8.44 9.76
CA HIS A 28 -10.82 9.19 10.20
C HIS A 28 -10.20 10.03 9.08
N LEU A 29 -10.04 9.46 7.88
CA LEU A 29 -9.46 10.17 6.73
C LEU A 29 -10.39 11.26 6.18
N SER A 30 -11.70 11.07 6.22
CA SER A 30 -12.68 12.03 5.72
C SER A 30 -12.96 13.16 6.70
N GLU A 31 -13.02 12.88 8.00
CA GLU A 31 -13.53 13.85 9.00
C GLU A 31 -12.44 14.43 9.93
N ARG A 32 -11.17 14.02 9.79
CA ARG A 32 -10.06 14.37 10.72
C ARG A 32 -10.43 14.15 12.21
N ARG A 33 -11.28 13.16 12.50
CA ARG A 33 -11.78 12.85 13.84
C ARG A 33 -10.79 11.99 14.64
N LYS A 34 -11.21 11.57 15.85
CA LYS A 34 -10.48 10.69 16.77
C LYS A 34 -9.76 9.55 16.02
N ARG A 35 -8.54 9.24 16.47
CA ARG A 35 -7.74 8.15 15.93
C ARG A 35 -8.56 6.85 16.01
N PRO A 36 -8.65 6.07 14.91
CA PRO A 36 -9.46 4.87 14.90
C PRO A 36 -8.92 3.87 15.92
N SER A 37 -9.83 3.18 16.61
CA SER A 37 -9.53 2.03 17.46
C SER A 37 -9.26 0.83 16.56
N LEU A 38 -8.22 0.93 15.74
CA LEU A 38 -7.84 -0.12 14.80
C LEU A 38 -7.47 -1.38 15.58
N VAL A 39 -8.42 -2.31 15.67
CA VAL A 39 -8.14 -3.69 16.04
C VAL A 39 -7.47 -4.35 14.84
N ILE A 40 -6.18 -4.02 14.65
CA ILE A 40 -5.36 -4.73 13.68
C ILE A 40 -5.26 -6.17 14.21
N GLN A 41 -5.86 -7.11 13.47
CA GLN A 41 -5.86 -8.52 13.84
C GLN A 41 -4.44 -8.96 14.19
N GLN A 42 -4.22 -9.30 15.46
CA GLN A 42 -2.88 -9.63 15.96
C GLN A 42 -2.31 -10.79 15.14
N GLY A 43 -1.06 -10.61 14.66
CA GLY A 43 -0.34 -11.63 13.90
C GLY A 43 -0.49 -11.55 12.37
N ARG A 44 -1.43 -10.77 11.82
CA ARG A 44 -1.51 -10.59 10.35
C ARG A 44 -0.60 -9.47 9.85
N PRO A 45 0.16 -9.68 8.75
CA PRO A 45 0.92 -8.62 8.12
C PRO A 45 -0.03 -7.58 7.53
N VAL A 46 0.32 -6.31 7.68
CA VAL A 46 -0.54 -5.18 7.32
C VAL A 46 -0.18 -4.73 5.91
N ALA A 47 -1.16 -4.51 5.04
CA ALA A 47 -0.91 -4.15 3.65
C ALA A 47 -1.73 -2.95 3.15
N ILE A 48 -1.16 -2.25 2.17
CA ILE A 48 -1.84 -1.27 1.32
C ILE A 48 -1.70 -1.75 -0.13
N GLY A 49 -2.80 -1.71 -0.87
CA GLY A 49 -2.84 -2.04 -2.29
C GLY A 49 -3.00 -0.79 -3.15
N ILE A 50 -2.20 -0.63 -4.19
CA ILE A 50 -2.35 0.40 -5.21
C ILE A 50 -2.86 -0.24 -6.49
N SER A 51 -4.07 0.11 -6.93
CA SER A 51 -4.86 -0.62 -7.93
C SER A 51 -5.14 0.21 -9.19
N LEU A 52 -4.10 0.74 -9.85
CA LEU A 52 -4.26 1.54 -11.07
C LEU A 52 -4.31 0.72 -12.36
N SER A 53 -3.72 -0.48 -12.35
CA SER A 53 -3.72 -1.39 -13.51
C SER A 53 -4.60 -2.61 -13.31
N ARG A 54 -4.74 -3.08 -12.06
CA ARG A 54 -5.65 -4.16 -11.67
C ARG A 54 -5.94 -4.06 -10.16
N PRO A 55 -7.06 -4.63 -9.68
CA PRO A 55 -7.36 -4.69 -8.27
C PRO A 55 -6.30 -5.48 -7.49
N THR A 56 -6.08 -5.11 -6.25
CA THR A 56 -5.07 -5.73 -5.36
C THR A 56 -5.67 -6.17 -4.03
N GLY A 57 -6.79 -5.58 -3.61
CA GLY A 57 -7.35 -5.79 -2.27
C GLY A 57 -7.75 -7.24 -1.99
N SER A 58 -8.54 -7.85 -2.88
CA SER A 58 -9.00 -9.23 -2.72
C SER A 58 -7.85 -10.24 -2.71
N GLU A 59 -6.87 -10.06 -3.59
CA GLU A 59 -5.68 -10.93 -3.67
C GLU A 59 -4.82 -10.86 -2.40
N LEU A 60 -4.66 -9.66 -1.83
CA LEU A 60 -3.93 -9.45 -0.57
C LEU A 60 -4.67 -10.10 0.60
N GLN A 61 -5.98 -9.89 0.69
CA GLN A 61 -6.80 -10.48 1.75
C GLN A 61 -6.79 -12.01 1.68
N ALA A 62 -6.90 -12.59 0.48
CA ALA A 62 -6.82 -14.03 0.25
C ALA A 62 -5.45 -14.61 0.65
N GLN A 63 -4.38 -13.83 0.54
CA GLN A 63 -3.03 -14.20 0.98
C GLN A 63 -2.79 -13.95 2.49
N GLY A 64 -3.83 -13.58 3.24
CA GLY A 64 -3.76 -13.43 4.70
C GLY A 64 -3.28 -12.05 5.17
N TYR A 65 -3.08 -11.08 4.27
CA TYR A 65 -2.76 -9.71 4.67
C TYR A 65 -3.99 -9.01 5.26
N PHE A 66 -3.76 -8.18 6.27
CA PHE A 66 -4.74 -7.23 6.77
C PHE A 66 -4.70 -5.96 5.89
N LEU A 67 -5.70 -5.80 5.03
CA LEU A 67 -5.79 -4.68 4.09
C LEU A 67 -6.19 -3.39 4.83
N LEU A 68 -5.29 -2.42 4.94
CA LEU A 68 -5.61 -1.10 5.47
C LEU A 68 -6.38 -0.25 4.47
N ALA A 69 -5.95 -0.31 3.21
CA ALA A 69 -6.54 0.45 2.13
C ALA A 69 -6.17 -0.19 0.80
N GLU A 70 -7.12 -0.19 -0.13
CA GLU A 70 -6.90 -0.31 -1.56
C GLU A 70 -7.16 1.07 -2.18
N ILE A 71 -6.17 1.61 -2.89
CA ILE A 71 -6.15 2.98 -3.40
C ILE A 71 -6.11 2.94 -4.93
N GLY A 72 -6.95 3.74 -5.55
CA GLY A 72 -7.10 3.79 -6.99
C GLY A 72 -8.07 2.75 -7.52
N LYS A 73 -8.37 2.86 -8.82
CA LYS A 73 -9.12 1.87 -9.59
C LYS A 73 -8.45 1.69 -10.94
N PRO A 74 -8.59 0.51 -11.57
CA PRO A 74 -8.04 0.28 -12.89
C PRO A 74 -8.61 1.28 -13.89
N SER A 75 -7.74 2.08 -14.49
CA SER A 75 -8.12 3.04 -15.52
C SER A 75 -6.94 3.31 -16.46
N GLN A 76 -7.27 3.65 -17.71
CA GLN A 76 -6.27 4.20 -18.62
C GLN A 76 -5.92 5.61 -18.15
N MET A 77 -4.64 5.85 -17.90
CA MET A 77 -4.13 7.11 -17.39
C MET A 77 -3.12 7.67 -18.37
N PRO A 78 -3.31 8.90 -18.86
CA PRO A 78 -2.35 9.50 -19.77
C PRO A 78 -1.11 9.99 -18.98
N PRO A 79 0.10 9.97 -19.57
CA PRO A 79 1.34 10.25 -18.86
C PRO A 79 1.41 11.61 -18.16
N GLU A 80 0.75 12.64 -18.69
CA GLU A 80 0.66 13.97 -18.11
C GLU A 80 0.03 13.98 -16.70
N ASN A 81 -0.80 12.99 -16.39
CA ASN A 81 -1.46 12.86 -15.08
C ASN A 81 -0.65 12.02 -14.09
N PHE A 82 0.47 11.41 -14.52
CA PHE A 82 1.28 10.55 -13.65
C PHE A 82 1.81 11.29 -12.40
N PRO A 83 2.36 12.51 -12.50
CA PRO A 83 2.90 13.20 -11.33
C PRO A 83 1.82 13.48 -10.28
N GLN A 84 0.71 14.11 -10.70
CA GLN A 84 -0.40 14.43 -9.80
C GLN A 84 -0.97 13.16 -9.14
N THR A 85 -1.19 12.10 -9.92
CA THR A 85 -1.73 10.85 -9.37
C THR A 85 -0.77 10.22 -8.35
N ALA A 86 0.54 10.24 -8.63
CA ALA A 86 1.54 9.72 -7.71
C ALA A 86 1.56 10.51 -6.39
N GLU A 87 1.43 11.84 -6.45
CA GLU A 87 1.35 12.72 -5.28
C GLU A 87 0.10 12.44 -4.44
N GLU A 88 -1.06 12.36 -5.08
CA GLU A 88 -2.33 12.08 -4.43
C GLU A 88 -2.30 10.71 -3.72
N ILE A 89 -1.79 9.68 -4.40
CA ILE A 89 -1.64 8.34 -3.83
C ILE A 89 -0.65 8.33 -2.66
N ALA A 90 0.54 8.92 -2.84
CA ALA A 90 1.55 8.97 -1.79
C ALA A 90 1.01 9.66 -0.52
N ALA A 91 0.26 10.75 -0.68
CA ALA A 91 -0.40 11.42 0.43
C ALA A 91 -1.40 10.50 1.16
N VAL A 92 -2.20 9.72 0.44
CA VAL A 92 -3.12 8.73 1.06
C VAL A 92 -2.33 7.64 1.79
N VAL A 93 -1.29 7.09 1.16
CA VAL A 93 -0.43 6.05 1.77
C VAL A 93 0.17 6.53 3.09
N LEU A 94 0.74 7.74 3.12
CA LEU A 94 1.34 8.32 4.33
C LEU A 94 0.29 8.55 5.43
N ARG A 95 -0.92 8.99 5.07
CA ARG A 95 -2.01 9.19 6.03
C ARG A 95 -2.51 7.88 6.63
N VAL A 96 -2.66 6.84 5.81
CA VAL A 96 -3.10 5.50 6.25
C VAL A 96 -2.03 4.85 7.13
N THR A 97 -0.75 4.96 6.75
CA THR A 97 0.35 4.35 7.51
C THR A 97 0.60 5.02 8.86
N ALA A 98 0.36 6.33 8.98
CA ALA A 98 0.43 7.01 10.27
C ALA A 98 -0.51 6.40 11.34
N LEU A 99 -1.59 5.73 10.91
CA LEU A 99 -2.54 5.09 11.82
C LEU A 99 -1.93 3.90 12.55
N VAL A 100 -1.06 3.13 11.87
CA VAL A 100 -0.51 1.86 12.38
C VAL A 100 0.83 2.00 13.13
N GLY A 101 1.36 3.22 13.24
CA GLY A 101 2.54 3.53 14.04
C GLY A 101 3.83 2.93 13.46
N ARG A 102 4.56 2.13 14.27
CA ARG A 102 5.87 1.56 13.90
C ARG A 102 5.81 0.17 13.25
N ARG A 103 4.62 -0.31 12.90
CA ARG A 103 4.47 -1.63 12.25
C ARG A 103 4.93 -1.53 10.80
N ASP A 104 5.53 -2.61 10.32
CA ASP A 104 5.84 -2.73 8.89
C ASP A 104 4.54 -2.82 8.09
N VAL A 105 4.48 -2.02 7.03
CA VAL A 105 3.39 -1.95 6.06
C VAL A 105 3.89 -2.47 4.73
N TYR A 106 3.22 -3.49 4.24
CA TYR A 106 3.48 -4.07 2.94
C TYR A 106 2.72 -3.28 1.87
N VAL A 107 3.39 -2.84 0.82
CA VAL A 107 2.77 -2.03 -0.24
C VAL A 107 2.79 -2.82 -1.54
N ALA A 108 1.62 -3.25 -2.01
CA ALA A 108 1.47 -3.85 -3.32
C ALA A 108 1.24 -2.75 -4.36
N LEU A 109 2.09 -2.72 -5.38
CA LEU A 109 2.03 -1.72 -6.45
C LEU A 109 1.54 -2.40 -7.73
N SER A 110 0.31 -2.10 -8.11
CA SER A 110 -0.24 -2.50 -9.40
C SER A 110 -0.58 -1.27 -10.22
N CYS A 111 0.46 -0.64 -10.76
CA CYS A 111 0.41 0.61 -11.51
C CYS A 111 1.55 0.67 -12.54
N PRO A 112 1.51 1.63 -13.49
CA PRO A 112 2.65 1.88 -14.37
C PRO A 112 3.95 2.09 -13.58
N THR A 113 5.06 1.51 -14.04
CA THR A 113 6.34 1.52 -13.32
C THR A 113 6.82 2.94 -12.97
N VAL A 114 6.57 3.91 -13.85
CA VAL A 114 6.92 5.32 -13.61
C VAL A 114 6.14 5.88 -12.41
N VAL A 115 4.83 5.58 -12.31
CA VAL A 115 4.00 5.99 -11.18
C VAL A 115 4.44 5.28 -9.89
N ALA A 116 4.74 3.98 -9.97
CA ALA A 116 5.28 3.22 -8.84
C ALA A 116 6.59 3.86 -8.30
N PHE A 117 7.49 4.25 -9.19
CA PHE A 117 8.74 4.92 -8.85
C PHE A 117 8.52 6.29 -8.21
N MET A 118 7.60 7.10 -8.74
CA MET A 118 7.25 8.40 -8.17
C MET A 118 6.65 8.25 -6.76
N ILE A 119 5.68 7.34 -6.58
CA ILE A 119 5.09 7.04 -5.26
C ILE A 119 6.19 6.65 -4.28
N ALA A 120 7.05 5.69 -4.65
CA ALA A 120 8.14 5.22 -3.80
C ALA A 120 9.12 6.35 -3.42
N SER A 121 9.39 7.27 -4.35
CA SER A 121 10.25 8.43 -4.12
C SER A 121 9.63 9.43 -3.15
N LEU A 122 8.30 9.64 -3.24
CA LEU A 122 7.55 10.57 -2.38
C LEU A 122 7.32 10.04 -0.97
N ILE A 123 7.00 8.75 -0.82
CA ILE A 123 6.86 8.14 0.52
C ILE A 123 8.23 7.99 1.22
N GLY A 124 9.32 8.03 0.45
CA GLY A 124 10.70 7.98 0.93
C GLY A 124 11.10 6.64 1.56
N SER A 125 12.35 6.59 2.06
CA SER A 125 12.85 5.43 2.79
C SER A 125 12.41 5.49 4.26
N THR A 126 11.12 5.34 4.54
CA THR A 126 10.75 5.03 5.93
C THR A 126 11.11 3.57 6.20
N ARG A 127 11.69 3.26 7.36
CA ARG A 127 12.12 1.90 7.75
C ARG A 127 10.97 0.89 7.87
N HIS A 128 9.75 1.29 7.52
CA HIS A 128 8.51 0.55 7.79
C HIS A 128 7.74 0.18 6.52
N PHE A 129 8.26 0.46 5.32
CA PHE A 129 7.63 0.02 4.07
C PHE A 129 8.35 -1.19 3.48
N ARG A 130 7.58 -2.23 3.13
CA ARG A 130 8.09 -3.37 2.33
C ARG A 130 7.29 -3.47 1.05
N ILE A 131 7.96 -3.41 -0.09
CA ILE A 131 7.28 -3.50 -1.38
C ILE A 131 6.92 -4.96 -1.67
N LEU A 132 5.68 -5.20 -2.08
CA LEU A 132 5.21 -6.48 -2.61
C LEU A 132 5.29 -6.44 -4.13
N HIS A 133 5.96 -7.44 -4.71
CA HIS A 133 6.01 -7.69 -6.14
C HIS A 133 5.05 -8.85 -6.49
N TYR A 134 4.34 -8.73 -7.61
CA TYR A 134 3.47 -9.79 -8.08
C TYR A 134 4.19 -10.68 -9.08
N GLU A 135 4.30 -11.96 -8.73
CA GLU A 135 4.96 -12.97 -9.57
C GLU A 135 4.23 -14.30 -9.38
N ASN A 136 4.03 -15.05 -10.47
CA ASN A 136 3.43 -16.39 -10.44
C ASN A 136 2.07 -16.43 -9.72
N GLY A 137 1.22 -15.41 -9.94
CA GLY A 137 -0.14 -15.36 -9.40
C GLY A 137 -0.24 -14.90 -7.94
N LYS A 138 0.85 -14.47 -7.30
CA LYS A 138 0.85 -14.07 -5.88
C LYS A 138 1.73 -12.86 -5.60
N TYR A 139 1.44 -12.18 -4.50
CA TYR A 139 2.28 -11.09 -4.00
C TYR A 139 3.40 -11.66 -3.11
N THR A 140 4.63 -11.24 -3.38
CA THR A 140 5.81 -11.64 -2.63
C THR A 140 6.55 -10.40 -2.17
N ALA A 141 6.99 -10.38 -0.91
CA ALA A 141 7.79 -9.28 -0.41
C ALA A 141 9.17 -9.29 -1.09
N LEU A 142 9.56 -8.15 -1.66
CA LEU A 142 10.91 -7.99 -2.16
C LEU A 142 11.90 -8.13 -1.00
N PRO A 143 13.04 -8.81 -1.22
CA PRO A 143 14.08 -8.88 -0.20
C PRO A 143 14.62 -7.49 0.09
N ASP A 144 15.08 -7.27 1.32
CA ASP A 144 15.70 -6.00 1.69
C ASP A 144 16.86 -5.71 0.74
N TYR A 145 16.87 -4.49 0.19
CA TYR A 145 17.95 -4.08 -0.71
C TYR A 145 19.26 -4.04 0.07
N LYS A 146 20.21 -4.89 -0.33
CA LYS A 146 21.56 -4.94 0.22
C LYS A 146 22.52 -4.33 -0.80
N PRO A 147 23.00 -3.08 -0.61
CA PRO A 147 23.95 -2.46 -1.54
C PRO A 147 25.22 -3.29 -1.76
N SER A 148 25.63 -4.07 -0.76
CA SER A 148 26.77 -5.01 -0.86
C SER A 148 26.55 -6.07 -1.95
N ARG A 149 25.35 -6.65 -2.06
CA ARG A 149 25.01 -7.66 -3.08
C ARG A 149 25.23 -7.12 -4.49
N PHE A 150 24.80 -5.88 -4.74
CA PHE A 150 25.01 -5.23 -6.03
C PHE A 150 26.49 -4.95 -6.28
N LYS A 151 27.22 -4.42 -5.30
CA LYS A 151 28.66 -4.19 -5.39
C LYS A 151 29.46 -5.48 -5.64
N GLU A 152 29.03 -6.60 -5.08
CA GLU A 152 29.62 -7.92 -5.32
C GLU A 152 29.32 -8.43 -6.74
N SER A 153 28.12 -8.19 -7.28
CA SER A 153 27.82 -8.57 -8.68
C SER A 153 28.67 -7.83 -9.71
N LEU A 154 29.08 -6.59 -9.41
CA LEU A 154 29.99 -5.82 -10.27
C LEU A 154 31.42 -6.37 -10.30
N LYS A 155 31.80 -7.23 -9.35
CA LYS A 155 33.15 -7.81 -9.25
C LYS A 155 33.29 -9.14 -9.97
N LYS A 156 32.19 -9.76 -10.44
CA LYS A 156 32.25 -11.00 -11.21
C LYS A 156 32.55 -10.66 -12.67
N PRO A 157 33.64 -11.18 -13.27
CA PRO A 157 33.85 -11.05 -14.70
C PRO A 157 32.74 -11.80 -15.45
N SER A 158 32.28 -11.19 -16.55
CA SER A 158 31.27 -11.71 -17.49
C SER A 158 31.64 -13.08 -18.04
#